data_AF-A0A7X4FWY5-F1
#
_entry.id   AF-A0A7X4FWY5-F1
#
_cell.length_a   1.000
_cell.length_b   1.000
_cell.length_c   1.000
_cell.angle_alpha   90.00
_cell.angle_beta   90.00
_cell.angle_gamma   90.00
#
_symmetry.space_group_name_H-M   'P 1'
#
loop_
_entity.id
_entity.type
_entity.pdbx_description
1 polymer ?
#
loop_
_entity_poly.entity_id
_entity_poly.type
_entity_poly.pdbx_seq_one_letter_code
_entity_poly.pdbx_strand_id
1 'polypeptide(L)'
;MKFLRRLLDAQAHHFEPGGKLERLYPLWEAQDSFLYTPGQVTAVPSDVRDGLDLKRMIITVVVALAGCVWMALHNTGYQANLAIAGGAAPLATWQTGAMQALGFEFAPDDLLSCLVHGGLYYLPIVLVTFAVGGLWEALFAVVRKHELNEGFLVTGMLFPLVLPPTIPLWQVALGISFGIVVGKEIFGGTGMNVLNPALVSRAFVFFAYPAAMSGDAVWIAADTSTDAVSGATALAVATL
;
A
#
# COMPACT_ATOMS: atom_id res chain seq x y z
N MET A 1 5.92 15.22 -25.37
CA MET A 1 7.04 14.33 -25.00
C MET A 1 7.34 13.32 -26.11
N LYS A 2 8.02 13.73 -27.20
CA LYS A 2 8.35 12.83 -28.34
C LYS A 2 9.56 11.92 -28.06
N PHE A 3 10.40 12.30 -27.09
CA PHE A 3 11.62 11.58 -26.74
C PHE A 3 11.35 10.26 -26.01
N LEU A 4 10.57 10.31 -24.92
CA LEU A 4 10.15 9.12 -24.15
C LEU A 4 9.41 8.09 -25.03
N ARG A 5 8.45 8.55 -25.85
CA ARG A 5 7.72 7.67 -26.77
C ARG A 5 8.63 6.97 -27.78
N ARG A 6 9.59 7.69 -28.38
CA ARG A 6 10.58 7.10 -29.28
C ARG A 6 11.49 6.08 -28.60
N LEU A 7 11.84 6.29 -27.33
CA LEU A 7 12.64 5.33 -26.57
C LEU A 7 11.86 4.05 -26.26
N LEU A 8 10.59 4.16 -25.86
CA LEU A 8 9.73 3.02 -25.60
C LEU A 8 9.44 2.24 -26.88
N ASP A 9 9.06 2.92 -27.97
CA ASP A 9 8.81 2.30 -29.28
C ASP A 9 10.07 1.60 -29.83
N ALA A 10 11.26 2.18 -29.59
CA ALA A 10 12.53 1.55 -29.99
C ALA A 10 12.84 0.26 -29.21
N GLN A 11 12.30 0.09 -28.01
CA GLN A 11 12.49 -1.11 -27.19
C GLN A 11 11.35 -2.14 -27.35
N ALA A 12 10.18 -1.71 -27.84
CA ALA A 12 8.97 -2.53 -28.00
C ALA A 12 9.22 -3.86 -28.74
N HIS A 13 10.00 -3.82 -29.82
CA HIS A 13 10.31 -4.98 -30.66
C HIS A 13 11.02 -6.14 -29.92
N HIS A 14 11.61 -5.91 -28.74
CA HIS A 14 12.17 -6.97 -27.92
C HIS A 14 11.13 -7.74 -27.10
N PHE A 15 9.99 -7.10 -26.84
CA PHE A 15 8.91 -7.58 -25.98
C PHE A 15 7.69 -8.07 -26.77
N GLU A 16 7.50 -7.61 -28.01
CA GLU A 16 6.45 -8.09 -28.92
C GLU A 16 6.58 -9.59 -29.29
N PRO A 17 5.50 -10.24 -29.77
CA PRO A 17 5.51 -11.67 -30.12
C PRO A 17 6.64 -12.03 -31.10
N GLY A 18 7.53 -12.94 -30.71
CA GLY A 18 8.75 -13.30 -31.45
C GLY A 18 10.03 -12.58 -31.02
N GLY A 19 9.94 -11.64 -30.05
CA GLY A 19 11.08 -10.99 -29.42
C GLY A 19 11.77 -11.85 -28.36
N LYS A 20 13.06 -11.55 -28.06
CA LYS A 20 13.84 -12.31 -27.07
C LYS A 20 13.27 -12.22 -25.64
N LEU A 21 12.52 -11.16 -25.34
CA LEU A 21 11.95 -10.85 -24.03
C LEU A 21 10.42 -10.92 -24.03
N GLU A 22 9.81 -11.69 -24.94
CA GLU A 22 8.34 -11.85 -25.06
C GLU A 22 7.66 -12.19 -23.72
N ARG A 23 8.34 -12.94 -22.84
CA ARG A 23 7.82 -13.27 -21.50
C ARG A 23 7.63 -12.06 -20.58
N LEU A 24 8.37 -10.98 -20.80
CA LEU A 24 8.30 -9.74 -20.04
C LEU A 24 7.39 -8.69 -20.70
N TYR A 25 6.68 -9.06 -21.77
CA TYR A 25 5.71 -8.20 -22.43
C TYR A 25 4.72 -7.55 -21.45
N PRO A 26 4.12 -8.28 -20.47
CA PRO A 26 3.17 -7.66 -19.54
C PRO A 26 3.76 -6.52 -18.70
N LEU A 27 5.07 -6.57 -18.39
CA LEU A 27 5.74 -5.53 -17.62
C LEU A 27 6.05 -4.30 -18.47
N TRP A 28 6.45 -4.52 -19.72
CA TRP A 28 6.69 -3.43 -20.67
C TRP A 28 5.40 -2.70 -21.00
N GLU A 29 4.32 -3.44 -21.27
CA GLU A 29 3.00 -2.90 -21.55
C GLU A 29 2.42 -2.13 -20.36
N ALA A 30 2.56 -2.65 -19.13
CA ALA A 30 2.14 -1.93 -17.94
C ALA A 30 2.83 -0.57 -17.82
N GLN A 31 4.12 -0.49 -18.14
CA GLN A 31 4.87 0.77 -18.12
C GLN A 31 4.47 1.73 -19.26
N ASP A 32 4.29 1.23 -20.49
CA ASP A 32 3.84 2.07 -21.61
C ASP A 32 2.41 2.60 -21.37
N SER A 33 1.50 1.73 -20.95
CA SER A 33 0.12 2.09 -20.61
C SER A 33 0.05 3.05 -19.43
N PHE A 34 0.90 2.90 -18.41
CA PHE A 34 0.97 3.85 -17.29
C PHE A 34 1.34 5.28 -17.75
N LEU A 35 2.30 5.40 -18.68
CA LEU A 35 2.79 6.69 -19.16
C LEU A 35 1.95 7.28 -20.30
N TYR A 36 1.32 6.44 -21.11
CA TYR A 36 0.65 6.83 -22.34
C TYR A 36 -0.71 6.13 -22.50
N THR A 37 -1.69 6.86 -23.03
CA THR A 37 -2.99 6.27 -23.39
C THR A 37 -2.82 5.27 -24.54
N PRO A 38 -3.45 4.08 -24.49
CA PRO A 38 -3.48 3.16 -25.62
C PRO A 38 -4.02 3.84 -26.88
N GLY A 39 -3.31 3.71 -28.00
CA GLY A 39 -3.71 4.27 -29.29
C GLY A 39 -4.77 3.46 -30.03
N GLN A 40 -5.29 2.38 -29.41
CA GLN A 40 -6.28 1.51 -30.04
C GLN A 40 -7.64 2.22 -30.09
N VAL A 41 -8.17 2.36 -31.30
CA VAL A 41 -9.53 2.87 -31.54
C VAL A 41 -10.46 1.72 -31.88
N THR A 42 -11.68 1.76 -31.38
CA THR A 42 -12.71 0.76 -31.71
C THR A 42 -13.00 0.79 -33.21
N ALA A 43 -12.67 -0.29 -33.91
CA ALA A 43 -12.94 -0.43 -35.34
C ALA A 43 -14.41 -0.82 -35.64
N VAL A 44 -15.12 -1.35 -34.65
CA VAL A 44 -16.50 -1.84 -34.74
C VAL A 44 -17.38 -1.01 -33.78
N PRO A 45 -18.64 -0.70 -34.13
CA PRO A 45 -19.57 -0.05 -33.20
C PRO A 45 -19.76 -0.89 -31.93
N SER A 46 -19.65 -0.25 -30.76
CA SER A 46 -19.96 -0.87 -29.46
C SER A 46 -21.44 -0.73 -29.12
N ASP A 47 -22.02 -1.75 -28.46
CA ASP A 47 -23.43 -1.73 -28.05
C ASP A 47 -23.74 -0.68 -26.97
N VAL A 48 -22.77 -0.40 -26.10
CA VAL A 48 -22.82 0.65 -25.08
C VAL A 48 -21.57 1.51 -25.18
N ARG A 49 -21.74 2.83 -25.15
CA ARG A 49 -20.63 3.79 -25.04
C ARG A 49 -20.58 4.25 -23.60
N ASP A 50 -19.77 3.57 -22.80
CA ASP A 50 -19.44 4.02 -21.46
C ASP A 50 -18.21 4.95 -21.50
N GLY A 51 -18.25 6.02 -20.72
CA GLY A 51 -17.12 6.94 -20.53
C GLY A 51 -16.21 6.52 -19.38
N LEU A 52 -16.64 5.55 -18.55
CA LEU A 52 -15.87 5.02 -17.44
C LEU A 52 -14.90 3.93 -17.89
N ASP A 53 -13.65 4.33 -18.03
CA ASP A 53 -12.52 3.42 -18.17
C ASP A 53 -12.12 2.89 -16.77
N LEU A 54 -11.84 1.59 -16.67
CA LEU A 54 -11.40 0.92 -15.44
C LEU A 54 -10.19 1.63 -14.81
N LYS A 55 -9.27 2.12 -15.64
CA LYS A 55 -8.10 2.90 -15.22
C LYS A 55 -8.48 4.24 -14.61
N ARG A 56 -9.43 4.97 -15.21
CA ARG A 56 -9.92 6.25 -14.67
C ARG A 56 -10.62 6.06 -13.34
N MET A 57 -11.41 5.01 -13.21
CA MET A 57 -12.06 4.65 -11.95
C MET A 57 -11.02 4.39 -10.86
N ILE A 58 -10.00 3.57 -11.14
CA ILE A 58 -8.91 3.25 -10.21
C ILE A 58 -8.15 4.52 -9.78
N ILE A 59 -7.77 5.38 -10.72
CA ILE A 59 -7.06 6.63 -10.41
C ILE A 59 -7.94 7.55 -9.54
N THR A 60 -9.25 7.61 -9.80
CA THR A 60 -10.18 8.40 -8.98
C THR A 60 -10.21 7.89 -7.53
N VAL A 61 -10.21 6.57 -7.34
CA VAL A 61 -10.12 5.97 -6.00
C VAL A 61 -8.78 6.29 -5.34
N VAL A 62 -7.67 6.20 -6.07
CA VAL A 62 -6.32 6.55 -5.57
C VAL A 62 -6.27 8.01 -5.11
N VAL A 63 -6.83 8.94 -5.89
CA VAL A 63 -6.92 10.35 -5.51
C VAL A 63 -7.80 10.54 -4.27
N ALA A 64 -8.94 9.84 -4.17
CA ALA A 64 -9.79 9.87 -2.98
C ALA A 64 -9.08 9.33 -1.73
N LEU A 65 -8.21 8.32 -1.87
CA LEU A 65 -7.41 7.77 -0.79
C LEU A 65 -6.31 8.71 -0.30
N ALA A 66 -5.89 9.71 -1.09
CA ALA A 66 -4.84 10.64 -0.69
C ALA A 66 -5.17 11.37 0.62
N GLY A 67 -6.43 11.73 0.84
CA GLY A 67 -6.88 12.34 2.10
C GLY A 67 -6.76 11.38 3.29
N CYS A 68 -7.11 10.10 3.09
CA CYS A 68 -6.94 9.06 4.11
C CYS A 68 -5.47 8.81 4.43
N VAL A 69 -4.59 8.82 3.43
CA VAL A 69 -3.14 8.68 3.61
C VAL A 69 -2.57 9.86 4.39
N TRP A 70 -2.97 11.09 4.04
CA TRP A 70 -2.56 12.28 4.78
C TRP A 70 -3.01 12.22 6.25
N MET A 71 -4.25 11.83 6.49
CA MET A 71 -4.78 11.64 7.84
C MET A 71 -4.03 10.54 8.59
N ALA A 72 -3.70 9.42 7.94
CA ALA A 72 -2.92 8.34 8.55
C ALA A 72 -1.52 8.84 8.97
N LEU A 73 -0.81 9.52 8.06
CA LEU A 73 0.50 10.10 8.33
C LEU A 73 0.45 11.07 9.52
N HIS A 74 -0.49 12.00 9.51
CA HIS A 74 -0.61 12.99 10.58
C HIS A 74 -1.02 12.35 11.90
N ASN A 75 -2.09 11.54 11.90
CA ASN A 75 -2.66 10.96 13.11
C ASN A 75 -1.70 9.96 13.78
N THR A 76 -0.98 9.13 13.02
CA THR A 76 0.00 8.19 13.59
C THR A 76 1.10 8.94 14.35
N GLY A 77 1.64 10.01 13.79
CA GLY A 77 2.68 10.79 14.45
C GLY A 77 2.15 11.68 15.58
N TYR A 78 0.96 12.26 15.40
CA TYR A 78 0.31 13.06 16.43
C TYR A 78 0.06 12.25 17.70
N GLN A 79 -0.52 11.04 17.58
CA GLN A 79 -0.77 10.17 18.73
C GLN A 79 0.54 9.72 19.41
N ALA A 80 1.59 9.46 18.63
CA ALA A 80 2.90 9.09 19.17
C ALA A 80 3.52 10.26 19.96
N ASN A 81 3.54 11.46 19.39
CA ASN A 81 4.07 12.66 20.05
C ASN A 81 3.24 13.06 21.27
N LEU A 82 1.90 12.93 21.20
CA LEU A 82 1.01 13.19 22.33
C LEU A 82 1.30 12.24 23.49
N ALA A 83 1.48 10.96 23.21
CA ALA A 83 1.84 9.97 24.24
C ALA A 83 3.21 10.31 24.87
N ILE A 84 4.21 10.66 24.06
CA ILE A 84 5.55 11.01 24.55
C ILE A 84 5.50 12.29 25.40
N ALA A 85 4.75 13.31 24.97
CA ALA A 85 4.52 14.52 25.76
C ALA A 85 3.77 14.24 27.08
N GLY A 86 2.91 13.21 27.09
CA GLY A 86 2.22 12.70 28.27
C GLY A 86 3.08 11.86 29.22
N GLY A 87 4.37 11.65 28.92
CA GLY A 87 5.30 10.90 29.75
C GLY A 87 5.63 9.48 29.29
N ALA A 88 5.11 9.05 28.13
CA ALA A 88 5.53 7.80 27.49
C ALA A 88 6.98 7.90 26.97
N ALA A 89 7.71 6.79 26.97
CA ALA A 89 9.03 6.76 26.36
C ALA A 89 8.93 6.61 24.82
N PRO A 90 9.80 7.26 24.03
CA PRO A 90 9.90 6.95 22.61
C PRO A 90 10.36 5.51 22.41
N LEU A 91 9.78 4.80 21.44
CA LEU A 91 10.19 3.43 21.11
C LEU A 91 11.67 3.39 20.70
N ALA A 92 12.41 2.36 21.12
CA ALA A 92 13.81 2.16 20.74
C ALA A 92 13.93 1.58 19.31
N THR A 93 13.58 2.37 18.30
CA THR A 93 13.53 1.95 16.91
C THR A 93 14.35 2.87 16.00
N TRP A 94 14.62 2.44 14.77
CA TRP A 94 15.36 3.27 13.82
C TRP A 94 14.55 4.52 13.41
N GLN A 95 13.21 4.46 13.50
CA GLN A 95 12.33 5.60 13.22
C GLN A 95 12.56 6.73 14.21
N THR A 96 12.59 6.43 15.51
CA THR A 96 12.86 7.45 16.53
C THR A 96 14.29 7.95 16.47
N GLY A 97 15.25 7.07 16.16
CA GLY A 97 16.64 7.47 15.88
C GLY A 97 16.76 8.39 14.66
N ALA A 98 16.03 8.11 13.58
CA ALA A 98 15.99 8.96 12.39
C ALA A 98 15.35 10.33 12.69
N MET A 99 14.29 10.36 13.48
CA MET A 99 13.64 11.60 13.90
C MET A 99 14.59 12.50 14.70
N GLN A 100 15.33 11.92 15.65
CA GLN A 100 16.35 12.64 16.43
C GLN A 100 17.53 13.09 15.56
N ALA A 101 18.00 12.25 14.63
CA ALA A 101 19.09 12.59 13.72
C ALA A 101 18.74 13.74 12.76
N LEU A 102 17.46 13.86 12.39
CA LEU A 102 16.94 14.96 11.58
C LEU A 102 16.71 16.25 12.40
N GLY A 103 16.87 16.20 13.73
CA GLY A 103 16.69 17.35 14.62
C GLY A 103 15.23 17.69 14.91
N PHE A 104 14.30 16.75 14.71
CA PHE A 104 12.90 16.96 15.06
C PHE A 104 12.63 16.60 16.53
N GLU A 105 11.84 17.45 17.19
CA GLU A 105 11.38 17.22 18.55
C GLU A 105 10.07 16.41 18.56
N PHE A 106 9.79 15.70 19.65
CA PHE A 106 8.54 14.96 19.83
C PHE A 106 7.39 15.90 20.24
N ALA A 107 7.14 16.94 19.45
CA ALA A 107 6.11 17.94 19.71
C ALA A 107 4.78 17.56 19.03
N PRO A 108 3.67 17.44 19.77
CA PRO A 108 2.35 17.18 19.18
C PRO A 108 1.75 18.41 18.49
N ASP A 109 2.16 19.61 18.88
CA ASP A 109 1.64 20.87 18.32
C ASP A 109 2.26 21.22 16.96
N ASP A 110 3.43 20.66 16.65
CA ASP A 110 4.09 20.88 15.37
C ASP A 110 3.62 19.86 14.32
N LEU A 111 2.90 20.36 13.31
CA LEU A 111 2.37 19.57 12.21
C LEU A 111 3.47 18.79 11.50
N LEU A 112 4.63 19.41 11.29
CA LEU A 112 5.72 18.82 10.52
C LEU A 112 6.37 17.66 11.30
N SER A 113 6.64 17.85 12.59
CA SER A 113 7.11 16.78 13.48
C SER A 113 6.15 15.60 13.53
N CYS A 114 4.83 15.85 13.54
CA CYS A 114 3.83 14.78 13.46
C CYS A 114 3.85 14.06 12.11
N LEU A 115 3.93 14.79 11.00
CA LEU A 115 3.99 14.19 9.66
C LEU A 115 5.26 13.37 9.43
N VAL A 116 6.41 13.84 9.93
CA VAL A 116 7.68 13.09 9.83
C VAL A 116 7.62 11.84 10.68
N HIS A 117 7.17 11.93 11.93
CA HIS A 117 7.07 10.76 12.81
C HIS A 117 6.14 9.71 12.21
N GLY A 118 4.92 10.07 11.81
CA GLY A 118 3.98 9.13 11.19
C GLY A 118 4.47 8.61 9.84
N GLY A 119 5.14 9.45 9.04
CA GLY A 119 5.78 9.06 7.78
C GLY A 119 6.85 7.98 7.95
N LEU A 120 7.67 8.07 8.99
CA LEU A 120 8.71 7.07 9.27
C LEU A 120 8.14 5.68 9.61
N TYR A 121 6.92 5.60 10.13
CA TYR A 121 6.24 4.31 10.37
C TYR A 121 5.40 3.86 9.16
N TYR A 122 4.65 4.76 8.54
CA TYR A 122 3.73 4.42 7.46
C TYR A 122 4.44 4.11 6.13
N LEU A 123 5.44 4.91 5.73
CA LEU A 123 6.09 4.77 4.41
C LEU A 123 6.78 3.40 4.23
N PRO A 124 7.50 2.85 5.24
CA PRO A 124 8.05 1.51 5.13
C PRO A 124 6.99 0.42 4.90
N ILE A 125 5.83 0.51 5.56
CA ILE A 125 4.73 -0.45 5.40
C ILE A 125 4.18 -0.38 3.97
N VAL A 126 3.96 0.83 3.45
CA VAL A 126 3.54 1.05 2.05
C VAL A 126 4.57 0.47 1.09
N LEU A 127 5.85 0.79 1.29
CA LEU A 127 6.93 0.34 0.42
C LEU A 127 6.99 -1.19 0.34
N VAL A 128 6.93 -1.87 1.48
CA VAL A 128 6.93 -3.35 1.53
C VAL A 128 5.68 -3.92 0.88
N THR A 129 4.51 -3.31 1.12
CA THR A 129 3.25 -3.75 0.51
C THR A 129 3.31 -3.69 -1.01
N PHE A 130 3.74 -2.54 -1.56
CA PHE A 130 3.86 -2.35 -3.01
C PHE A 130 4.93 -3.23 -3.62
N ALA A 131 6.10 -3.37 -2.96
CA ALA A 131 7.19 -4.19 -3.46
C ALA A 131 6.80 -5.67 -3.53
N VAL A 132 6.25 -6.22 -2.45
CA VAL A 132 5.93 -7.66 -2.37
C VAL A 132 4.65 -7.99 -3.13
N GLY A 133 3.60 -7.19 -2.99
CA GLY A 133 2.34 -7.43 -3.70
C GLY A 133 2.50 -7.22 -5.22
N GLY A 134 3.22 -6.18 -5.63
CA GLY A 134 3.53 -5.93 -7.04
C GLY A 134 4.43 -7.02 -7.64
N LEU A 135 5.37 -7.57 -6.86
CA LEU A 135 6.18 -8.73 -7.28
C LEU A 135 5.31 -9.95 -7.57
N TRP A 136 4.37 -10.28 -6.69
CA TRP A 136 3.48 -11.42 -6.91
C TRP A 136 2.58 -11.21 -8.12
N GLU A 137 1.97 -10.04 -8.26
CA GLU A 137 1.14 -9.75 -9.42
C GLU A 137 1.93 -9.79 -10.73
N ALA A 138 3.13 -9.20 -10.76
CA ALA A 138 4.04 -9.28 -11.90
C ALA A 138 4.39 -10.73 -12.25
N LEU A 139 4.70 -11.55 -11.25
CA LEU A 139 5.03 -12.96 -11.44
C LEU A 139 3.85 -13.73 -12.03
N PHE A 140 2.64 -13.56 -11.48
CA PHE A 140 1.45 -14.22 -11.99
C PHE A 140 1.08 -13.75 -13.40
N ALA A 141 1.27 -12.46 -13.71
CA ALA A 141 1.07 -11.92 -15.05
C ALA A 141 2.02 -12.50 -16.08
N VAL A 142 3.30 -12.65 -15.74
CA VAL A 142 4.29 -13.31 -16.60
C VAL A 142 3.96 -14.79 -16.81
N VAL A 143 3.53 -15.49 -15.75
CA VAL A 143 3.18 -16.93 -15.83
C VAL A 143 1.92 -17.16 -16.65
N ARG A 144 0.90 -16.30 -16.51
CA ARG A 144 -0.39 -16.42 -17.19
C ARG A 144 -0.46 -15.71 -18.54
N LYS A 145 0.58 -14.96 -18.90
CA LYS A 145 0.67 -14.18 -20.14
C LYS A 145 -0.51 -13.23 -20.33
N HIS A 146 -0.97 -12.60 -19.25
CA HIS A 146 -1.97 -11.55 -19.31
C HIS A 146 -1.35 -10.22 -18.89
N GLU A 147 -1.98 -9.12 -19.30
CA GLU A 147 -1.54 -7.76 -18.96
C GLU A 147 -1.60 -7.50 -17.45
N LEU A 148 -0.75 -6.59 -16.95
CA LEU A 148 -0.81 -6.17 -15.56
C LEU A 148 -1.99 -5.21 -15.36
N ASN A 149 -2.87 -5.50 -14.41
CA ASN A 149 -4.01 -4.65 -14.13
C ASN A 149 -3.68 -3.66 -13.00
N GLU A 150 -4.07 -2.39 -13.15
CA GLU A 150 -3.84 -1.35 -12.15
C GLU A 150 -4.63 -1.54 -10.85
N GLY A 151 -5.54 -2.52 -10.77
CA GLY A 151 -6.36 -2.79 -9.59
C GLY A 151 -5.56 -3.08 -8.32
N PHE A 152 -4.30 -3.51 -8.43
CA PHE A 152 -3.43 -3.64 -7.26
C PHE A 152 -3.07 -2.31 -6.62
N LEU A 153 -3.03 -1.19 -7.36
CA LEU A 153 -2.73 0.12 -6.78
C LEU A 153 -3.67 0.45 -5.61
N VAL A 154 -4.95 0.11 -5.75
CA VAL A 154 -5.95 0.30 -4.69
C VAL A 154 -5.69 -0.64 -3.53
N THR A 155 -5.41 -1.92 -3.79
CA THR A 155 -5.13 -2.91 -2.75
C THR A 155 -3.86 -2.54 -1.95
N GLY A 156 -2.81 -2.11 -2.64
CA GLY A 156 -1.53 -1.70 -2.08
C GLY A 156 -1.62 -0.43 -1.23
N MET A 157 -2.58 0.47 -1.52
CA MET A 157 -2.86 1.63 -0.67
C MET A 157 -3.79 1.31 0.50
N LEU A 158 -4.78 0.43 0.31
CA LEU A 158 -5.75 0.08 1.36
C LEU A 158 -5.14 -0.79 2.46
N PHE A 159 -4.26 -1.74 2.12
CA PHE A 159 -3.71 -2.67 3.11
C PHE A 159 -2.90 -1.97 4.23
N PRO A 160 -1.99 -1.03 3.94
CA PRO A 160 -1.28 -0.26 4.98
C PRO A 160 -2.22 0.55 5.88
N LEU A 161 -3.34 1.04 5.35
CA LEU A 161 -4.30 1.86 6.11
C LEU A 161 -5.11 1.05 7.14
N VAL A 162 -5.12 -0.29 7.04
CA VAL A 162 -5.87 -1.17 7.95
C VAL A 162 -4.98 -1.93 8.93
N LEU A 163 -3.69 -1.58 8.99
CA LEU A 163 -2.69 -2.18 9.87
C LEU A 163 -2.26 -1.21 10.98
N PRO A 164 -1.83 -1.73 12.14
CA PRO A 164 -1.18 -0.91 13.16
C PRO A 164 0.17 -0.37 12.67
N PRO A 165 0.60 0.82 13.13
CA PRO A 165 1.85 1.44 12.69
C PRO A 165 3.11 0.69 13.15
N THR A 166 3.01 -0.08 14.23
CA THR A 166 4.14 -0.81 14.84
C THR A 166 4.32 -2.23 14.28
N ILE A 167 3.51 -2.62 13.29
CA ILE A 167 3.57 -3.97 12.71
C ILE A 167 4.94 -4.25 12.11
N PRO A 168 5.56 -5.42 12.40
CA PRO A 168 6.81 -5.81 11.77
C PRO A 168 6.68 -5.93 10.24
N LEU A 169 7.63 -5.36 9.51
CA LEU A 169 7.61 -5.30 8.03
C LEU A 169 7.52 -6.68 7.37
N TRP A 170 8.09 -7.72 7.97
CA TRP A 170 7.99 -9.09 7.44
C TRP A 170 6.57 -9.66 7.53
N GLN A 171 5.78 -9.26 8.55
CA GLN A 171 4.37 -9.67 8.65
C GLN A 171 3.52 -8.98 7.59
N VAL A 172 3.83 -7.72 7.28
CA VAL A 172 3.22 -7.00 6.14
C VAL A 172 3.48 -7.76 4.85
N ALA A 173 4.74 -8.17 4.60
CA ALA A 173 5.12 -8.94 3.42
C ALA A 173 4.37 -10.29 3.32
N LEU A 174 4.25 -11.04 4.41
CA LEU A 174 3.50 -12.29 4.43
C LEU A 174 2.00 -12.08 4.24
N GLY A 175 1.44 -11.04 4.88
CA GLY A 175 0.03 -10.67 4.77
C GLY A 175 -0.38 -10.35 3.35
N ILE A 176 0.35 -9.43 2.70
CA ILE A 176 0.06 -9.07 1.31
C ILE A 176 0.31 -10.24 0.35
N SER A 177 1.34 -11.05 0.60
CA SER A 177 1.59 -12.27 -0.20
C SER A 177 0.38 -13.21 -0.14
N PHE A 178 -0.15 -13.46 1.06
CA PHE A 178 -1.31 -14.32 1.22
C PHE A 178 -2.54 -13.74 0.52
N GLY A 179 -2.87 -12.46 0.72
CA GLY A 179 -4.05 -11.87 0.10
C GLY A 179 -3.97 -11.73 -1.42
N ILE A 180 -2.80 -11.44 -1.98
CA ILE A 180 -2.63 -11.40 -3.43
C ILE A 180 -2.66 -12.79 -4.02
N VAL A 181 -1.85 -13.73 -3.52
CA VAL A 181 -1.80 -15.08 -4.09
C VAL A 181 -3.13 -15.80 -3.88
N VAL A 182 -3.60 -15.90 -2.63
CA VAL A 182 -4.78 -16.70 -2.28
C VAL A 182 -6.08 -15.94 -2.52
N GLY A 183 -6.13 -14.65 -2.20
CA GLY A 183 -7.35 -13.85 -2.30
C GLY A 183 -7.65 -13.30 -3.70
N LYS A 184 -6.65 -13.21 -4.60
CA LYS A 184 -6.81 -12.61 -5.93
C LYS A 184 -6.33 -13.53 -7.06
N GLU A 185 -5.06 -13.93 -7.05
CA GLU A 185 -4.43 -14.59 -8.20
C GLU A 185 -4.93 -16.02 -8.40
N ILE A 186 -5.16 -16.80 -7.35
CA ILE A 186 -5.74 -18.16 -7.47
C ILE A 186 -7.09 -18.13 -8.21
N PHE A 187 -7.88 -17.07 -8.04
CA PHE A 187 -9.21 -16.93 -8.65
C PHE A 187 -9.22 -16.38 -10.07
N GLY A 188 -8.05 -16.05 -10.64
CA GLY A 188 -7.98 -15.52 -12.01
C GLY A 188 -7.50 -14.07 -12.12
N GLY A 189 -7.21 -13.40 -10.99
CA GLY A 189 -6.70 -12.03 -10.97
C GLY A 189 -7.79 -10.97 -10.77
N THR A 190 -7.53 -9.75 -11.24
CA THR A 190 -8.43 -8.60 -11.06
C THR A 190 -9.77 -8.80 -11.77
N GLY A 191 -10.88 -8.62 -11.05
CA GLY A 191 -12.24 -8.77 -11.58
C GLY A 191 -12.87 -10.15 -11.37
N MET A 192 -12.08 -11.15 -10.97
CA MET A 192 -12.54 -12.49 -10.60
C MET A 192 -12.38 -12.79 -9.09
N ASN A 193 -11.85 -11.84 -8.33
CA ASN A 193 -11.64 -11.98 -6.90
C ASN A 193 -12.96 -11.97 -6.13
N VAL A 194 -13.33 -13.11 -5.55
CA VAL A 194 -14.56 -13.27 -4.73
C VAL A 194 -14.52 -12.42 -3.46
N LEU A 195 -13.31 -12.23 -2.91
CA LEU A 195 -13.06 -11.50 -1.67
C LEU A 195 -12.20 -10.27 -1.94
N ASN A 196 -12.26 -9.30 -1.03
CA ASN A 196 -11.36 -8.14 -1.06
C ASN A 196 -9.93 -8.58 -0.65
N PRO A 197 -8.93 -8.49 -1.54
CA PRO A 197 -7.58 -8.99 -1.25
C PRO A 197 -6.89 -8.26 -0.09
N ALA A 198 -7.16 -6.97 0.11
CA ALA A 198 -6.60 -6.20 1.23
C ALA A 198 -7.19 -6.70 2.56
N LEU A 199 -8.48 -7.01 2.61
CA LEU A 199 -9.12 -7.55 3.81
C LEU A 199 -8.75 -9.01 4.08
N VAL A 200 -8.54 -9.82 3.03
CA VAL A 200 -7.98 -11.17 3.18
C VAL A 200 -6.57 -11.11 3.76
N SER A 201 -5.73 -10.19 3.27
CA SER A 201 -4.40 -9.94 3.82
C SER A 201 -4.47 -9.58 5.32
N ARG A 202 -5.37 -8.66 5.68
CA ARG A 202 -5.59 -8.24 7.08
C ARG A 202 -6.08 -9.39 7.95
N ALA A 203 -7.04 -10.18 7.47
CA ALA A 203 -7.58 -11.33 8.19
C ALA A 203 -6.49 -12.38 8.46
N PHE A 204 -5.63 -12.65 7.47
CA PHE A 204 -4.50 -13.54 7.65
C PHE A 204 -3.57 -13.06 8.76
N VAL A 205 -3.14 -11.80 8.74
CA VAL A 205 -2.26 -11.26 9.78
C VAL A 205 -2.94 -11.25 11.15
N PHE A 206 -4.23 -10.94 11.20
CA PHE A 206 -5.02 -10.93 12.44
C PHE A 206 -5.05 -12.30 13.12
N PHE A 207 -5.31 -13.38 12.37
CA PHE A 207 -5.38 -14.73 12.94
C PHE A 207 -4.01 -15.38 13.14
N ALA A 208 -3.04 -15.09 12.27
CA ALA A 208 -1.70 -15.69 12.36
C ALA A 208 -0.81 -14.99 13.40
N TYR A 209 -0.97 -13.66 13.57
CA TYR A 209 -0.10 -12.82 14.42
C TYR A 209 -0.93 -11.87 15.31
N PRO A 210 -1.80 -12.41 16.20
CA PRO A 210 -2.71 -11.59 17.00
C PRO A 210 -1.97 -10.60 17.91
N ALA A 211 -0.79 -10.94 18.43
CA ALA A 211 -0.01 -10.06 19.30
C ALA A 211 0.45 -8.75 18.61
N ALA A 212 0.56 -8.74 17.28
CA ALA A 212 0.93 -7.55 16.50
C ALA A 212 -0.29 -6.80 15.92
N MET A 213 -1.50 -7.33 16.11
CA MET A 213 -2.75 -6.83 15.53
C MET A 213 -3.82 -6.51 16.59
N SER A 214 -3.59 -6.87 17.85
CA SER A 214 -4.56 -6.78 18.94
C SER A 214 -3.87 -6.40 20.25
N GLY A 215 -4.67 -5.91 21.20
CA GLY A 215 -4.18 -5.35 22.45
C GLY A 215 -4.05 -3.82 22.38
N ASP A 216 -3.56 -3.23 23.47
CA ASP A 216 -3.57 -1.78 23.66
C ASP A 216 -2.25 -1.12 23.21
N ALA A 217 -1.14 -1.85 23.21
CA ALA A 217 0.18 -1.30 22.90
C ALA A 217 0.47 -1.13 21.40
N VAL A 218 -0.31 -1.75 20.51
CA VAL A 218 0.02 -1.80 19.06
C VAL A 218 -0.40 -0.55 18.28
N TRP A 219 -1.35 0.24 18.82
CA TRP A 219 -2.00 1.34 18.09
C TRP A 219 -1.25 2.67 18.16
N ILE A 220 -0.35 2.84 19.13
CA ILE A 220 0.43 4.07 19.34
C ILE A 220 1.91 3.74 19.14
N ALA A 221 2.62 4.55 18.37
CA ALA A 221 4.05 4.38 18.12
C ALA A 221 4.93 4.95 19.26
N ALA A 222 4.54 4.69 20.50
CA ALA A 222 5.23 5.09 21.73
C ALA A 222 5.15 3.94 22.75
N ASP A 223 6.07 3.90 23.70
CA ASP A 223 6.03 2.90 24.77
C ASP A 223 4.99 3.32 25.82
N THR A 224 3.79 2.77 25.70
CA THR A 224 2.66 2.99 26.62
C THR A 224 2.68 2.06 27.83
N SER A 225 3.77 1.32 28.07
CA SER A 225 3.90 0.44 29.25
C SER A 225 4.08 1.22 30.57
N THR A 226 4.45 2.50 30.50
CA THR A 226 4.44 3.41 31.64
C THR A 226 3.00 3.75 32.03
N ASP A 227 2.65 3.65 33.32
CA ASP A 227 1.31 3.94 33.91
C ASP A 227 0.72 5.33 33.56
N ALA A 228 1.47 6.20 32.86
CA ALA A 228 1.06 7.55 32.49
C ALA A 228 0.13 7.60 31.26
N VAL A 229 0.18 6.64 30.33
CA VAL A 229 -0.58 6.71 29.07
C VAL A 229 -1.18 5.35 28.69
N SER A 230 -2.51 5.29 28.50
CA SER A 230 -3.18 4.09 28.01
C SER A 230 -3.23 4.06 26.48
N GLY A 231 -2.96 2.90 25.88
CA GLY A 231 -3.17 2.63 24.45
C GLY A 231 -4.53 1.99 24.12
N ALA A 232 -5.45 1.94 25.09
CA ALA A 232 -6.74 1.27 24.90
C ALA A 232 -7.56 1.94 23.78
N THR A 233 -8.14 1.11 22.90
CA THR A 233 -9.00 1.62 21.83
C THR A 233 -10.33 2.11 22.41
N ALA A 234 -10.89 3.19 21.86
CA ALA A 234 -12.17 3.75 22.33
C ALA A 234 -13.31 2.72 22.34
N LEU A 235 -13.29 1.76 21.41
CA LEU A 235 -14.27 0.68 21.36
C LEU A 235 -14.10 -0.32 22.51
N ALA A 236 -12.87 -0.70 22.85
CA ALA A 236 -12.60 -1.59 23.98
C ALA A 236 -13.01 -0.95 25.32
N VAL A 237 -12.76 0.36 25.47
CA VAL A 237 -13.17 1.12 26.65
C VAL A 237 -14.69 1.19 26.79
N ALA A 238 -15.44 1.30 25.69
CA ALA A 238 -16.90 1.40 25.72
C ALA A 238 -17.61 0.08 26.11
N THR A 239 -16.90 -1.05 26.06
CA THR A 239 -17.43 -2.38 26.38
C THR A 239 -17.15 -2.83 27.82
N LEU A 240 -16.45 -2.01 28.62
CA LEU A 240 -16.17 -2.21 30.04
C LEU A 240 -17.18 -1.45 30.91
#